data_AF-T1KMV1-F1
#
_entry.id   AF-T1KMV1-F1
#
_cell.length_a   1.000
_cell.length_b   1.000
_cell.length_c   1.000
_cell.angle_alpha   90.00
_cell.angle_beta   90.00
_cell.angle_gamma   90.00
#
_symmetry.space_group_name_H-M   'P 1'
#
loop_
_entity.id
_entity.type
_entity.pdbx_description
1 polymer ?
#
loop_
_entity_poly.entity_id
_entity_poly.type
_entity_poly.pdbx_seq_one_letter_code
_entity_poly.pdbx_strand_id
1 'polypeptide(L)'
;MEQHNDNSNKTTFKVKFLGEYHDVVIDWNDDKYEYKHQQIFEQLESLTGIPIKYKTSFMLRETRPHLHKDYPNAEIWFRYGEQVPQRQLYFFNNRHSPFNDIRLYCDFVKDNIHDVCIQDGERFQLRFHVRYDSMSLKRIGIDYDLVPETWVEEGVCTDAFCQHTQTKSYFKRIKDLVTNDGLNSQISHRIQPLQENMRQNADIHWFMEMEKIYREFNVQQCLRFYCHLINWHARIYDEDGVVIINIEQYLRMRG
;
A
#
# COMPACT_ATOMS: atom_id res chain seq x y z
N MET A 1 6.66 27.51 30.68
CA MET A 1 5.56 26.70 30.14
C MET A 1 5.17 27.35 28.82
N GLU A 2 5.76 26.89 27.72
CA GLU A 2 5.38 27.33 26.39
C GLU A 2 4.08 26.62 26.02
N GLN A 3 3.01 27.40 25.84
CA GLN A 3 1.79 26.92 25.22
C GLN A 3 2.12 26.62 23.75
N HIS A 4 2.36 25.36 23.43
CA HIS A 4 2.31 24.91 22.05
C HIS A 4 0.89 25.18 21.54
N ASN A 5 0.80 26.09 20.57
CA ASN A 5 -0.45 26.48 19.93
C ASN A 5 -0.87 25.32 19.02
N ASP A 6 -1.51 24.31 19.61
CA ASP A 6 -1.81 23.00 19.01
C ASP A 6 -2.99 23.05 18.01
N ASN A 7 -3.16 24.19 17.35
CA ASN A 7 -4.26 24.49 16.45
C ASN A 7 -3.77 24.72 15.01
N SER A 8 -2.71 24.02 14.61
CA SER A 8 -2.33 23.98 13.20
C SER A 8 -3.41 23.23 12.42
N ASN A 9 -4.04 23.90 11.45
CA ASN A 9 -4.94 23.27 10.49
C ASN A 9 -4.20 22.43 9.45
N LYS A 10 -2.87 22.37 9.53
CA LYS A 10 -2.01 21.62 8.64
C LYS A 10 -1.17 20.63 9.42
N THR A 11 -0.92 19.50 8.79
CA THR A 11 0.02 18.48 9.27
C THR A 11 1.04 18.24 8.19
N THR A 12 2.31 18.41 8.53
CA THR A 12 3.45 18.21 7.64
C THR A 12 4.25 17.01 8.13
N PHE A 13 4.46 16.02 7.29
CA PHE A 13 5.29 14.86 7.60
C PHE A 13 6.27 14.59 6.46
N LYS A 14 7.30 13.81 6.73
CA LYS A 14 8.37 13.50 5.78
C LYS A 14 8.20 12.10 5.22
N VAL A 15 8.33 11.98 3.92
CA VAL A 15 8.32 10.71 3.20
C VAL A 15 9.65 10.51 2.51
N LYS A 16 10.35 9.41 2.83
CA LYS A 16 11.56 8.98 2.14
C LYS A 16 11.19 8.15 0.92
N PHE A 17 11.60 8.60 -0.25
CA PHE A 17 11.41 7.91 -1.51
C PHE A 17 12.74 7.80 -2.24
N LEU A 18 13.15 6.57 -2.57
CA LEU A 18 14.38 6.29 -3.33
C LEU A 18 15.65 6.95 -2.77
N GLY A 19 15.70 7.12 -1.44
CA GLY A 19 16.84 7.67 -0.69
C GLY A 19 16.69 9.13 -0.26
N GLU A 20 15.70 9.85 -0.78
CA GLU A 20 15.51 11.29 -0.56
C GLU A 20 14.25 11.56 0.26
N TYR A 21 14.29 12.56 1.15
CA TYR A 21 13.12 12.97 1.94
C TYR A 21 12.36 14.09 1.24
N HIS A 22 11.04 13.98 1.30
CA HIS A 22 10.11 14.96 0.75
C HIS A 22 9.08 15.32 1.82
N ASP A 23 8.78 16.61 1.94
CA ASP A 23 7.70 17.07 2.80
C ASP A 23 6.35 16.81 2.12
N VAL A 24 5.42 16.23 2.88
CA VAL A 24 4.04 16.01 2.49
C VAL A 24 3.16 16.77 3.47
N VAL A 25 2.25 17.59 2.96
CA VAL A 25 1.39 18.47 3.75
C VAL A 25 -0.07 18.07 3.56
N ILE A 26 -0.80 17.94 4.68
CA ILE A 26 -2.25 17.80 4.69
C ILE A 26 -2.82 19.09 5.25
N ASP A 27 -3.64 19.79 4.48
CA ASP A 27 -4.48 20.88 4.96
C ASP A 27 -5.88 20.34 5.27
N TRP A 28 -6.19 20.25 6.56
CA TRP A 28 -7.45 19.68 7.03
C TRP A 28 -8.65 20.58 6.71
N ASN A 29 -8.43 21.88 6.46
CA ASN A 29 -9.49 22.84 6.17
C ASN A 29 -9.62 23.16 4.67
N ASP A 30 -8.82 22.54 3.80
CA ASP A 30 -8.88 22.81 2.36
C ASP A 30 -10.18 22.28 1.72
N ASP A 31 -11.13 23.18 1.50
CA ASP A 31 -12.47 22.93 1.00
C ASP A 31 -12.51 22.52 -0.48
N LYS A 32 -11.39 22.59 -1.21
CA LYS A 32 -11.26 22.06 -2.57
C LYS A 32 -11.50 20.55 -2.61
N TYR A 33 -11.17 19.83 -1.53
CA TYR A 33 -11.23 18.38 -1.48
C TYR A 33 -12.39 17.90 -0.62
N GLU A 34 -13.36 17.25 -1.26
CA GLU A 34 -14.39 16.45 -0.57
C GLU A 34 -13.72 15.37 0.32
N TYR A 35 -12.69 14.71 -0.22
CA TYR A 35 -11.89 13.72 0.49
C TYR A 35 -10.46 14.20 0.69
N LYS A 36 -10.08 14.50 1.94
CA LYS A 36 -8.77 15.10 2.26
C LYS A 36 -7.59 14.22 1.87
N HIS A 37 -7.75 12.90 1.81
CA HIS A 37 -6.70 11.98 1.35
C HIS A 37 -6.31 12.17 -0.12
N GLN A 38 -7.11 12.87 -0.94
CA GLN A 38 -6.73 13.21 -2.32
C GLN A 38 -5.48 14.11 -2.37
N GLN A 39 -5.25 14.94 -1.36
CA GLN A 39 -4.03 15.74 -1.24
C GLN A 39 -2.78 14.86 -1.24
N ILE A 40 -2.85 13.67 -0.66
CA ILE A 40 -1.75 12.69 -0.66
C ILE A 40 -1.53 12.14 -2.07
N PHE A 41 -2.59 11.81 -2.82
CA PHE A 41 -2.46 11.30 -4.18
C PHE A 41 -1.85 12.29 -5.17
N GLU A 42 -2.18 13.57 -5.05
CA GLU A 42 -1.57 14.65 -5.84
C GLU A 42 -0.08 14.82 -5.50
N GLN A 43 0.27 14.83 -4.21
CA GLN A 43 1.67 14.93 -3.80
C GLN A 43 2.48 13.68 -4.21
N LEU A 44 1.88 12.49 -4.14
CA LEU A 44 2.47 11.26 -4.67
C LEU A 44 2.61 11.30 -6.20
N GLU A 45 1.79 12.04 -6.94
CA GLU A 45 1.99 12.28 -8.38
C GLU A 45 3.24 13.08 -8.64
N SER A 46 3.37 14.21 -7.94
CA SER A 46 4.54 15.08 -8.01
C SER A 46 5.82 14.31 -7.65
N LEU A 47 5.76 13.51 -6.58
CA LEU A 47 6.89 12.74 -6.06
C LEU A 47 7.34 11.60 -6.99
N THR A 48 6.40 10.81 -7.51
CA THR A 48 6.72 9.57 -8.24
C THR A 48 6.70 9.76 -9.77
N GLY A 49 6.07 10.85 -10.23
CA GLY A 49 5.77 11.12 -11.62
C GLY A 49 4.85 10.07 -12.26
N ILE A 50 4.12 9.28 -11.46
CA ILE A 50 3.09 8.36 -11.95
C ILE A 50 1.74 9.09 -11.88
N PRO A 51 1.03 9.21 -13.01
CA PRO A 51 -0.26 9.89 -13.04
C PRO A 51 -1.27 9.37 -12.02
N ILE A 52 -2.07 10.25 -11.42
CA ILE A 52 -3.12 9.88 -10.43
C ILE A 52 -4.02 8.77 -10.97
N LYS A 53 -4.39 8.79 -12.25
CA LYS A 53 -5.24 7.76 -12.88
C LYS A 53 -4.71 6.32 -12.79
N TYR A 54 -3.43 6.12 -12.46
CA TYR A 54 -2.85 4.78 -12.28
C TYR A 54 -2.68 4.39 -10.80
N LYS A 55 -2.93 5.31 -9.87
CA LYS A 55 -2.88 5.04 -8.43
C LYS A 55 -4.20 4.45 -7.96
N THR A 56 -4.13 3.34 -7.22
CA THR A 56 -5.30 2.61 -6.75
C THR A 56 -5.64 2.98 -5.32
N SER A 57 -4.69 2.84 -4.40
CA SER A 57 -4.85 3.19 -2.99
C SER A 57 -3.52 3.59 -2.35
N PHE A 58 -3.58 4.17 -1.16
CA PHE A 58 -2.47 4.12 -0.23
C PHE A 58 -2.89 3.55 1.13
N MET A 59 -1.94 2.97 1.85
CA MET A 59 -2.14 2.39 3.17
C MET A 59 -1.41 3.20 4.24
N LEU A 60 -2.09 3.38 5.37
CA LEU A 60 -1.52 3.83 6.64
C LEU A 60 -1.65 2.74 7.69
N ARG A 61 -0.81 2.83 8.73
CA ARG A 61 -0.89 1.97 9.90
C ARG A 61 -1.03 2.81 11.14
N GLU A 62 -1.89 2.37 12.05
CA GLU A 62 -2.04 3.02 13.34
C GLU A 62 -0.78 2.78 14.17
N THR A 63 0.00 3.85 14.38
CA THR A 63 1.19 3.81 15.23
C THR A 63 0.82 3.96 16.70
N ARG A 64 -0.33 4.59 16.97
CA ARG A 64 -0.85 4.87 18.32
C ARG A 64 -2.32 4.45 18.46
N PRO A 65 -2.63 3.14 18.39
CA PRO A 65 -4.01 2.65 18.41
C PRO A 65 -4.75 2.97 19.71
N HIS A 66 -4.04 3.24 20.81
CA HIS A 66 -4.65 3.66 22.08
C HIS A 66 -5.21 5.09 22.07
N LEU A 67 -4.85 5.91 21.08
CA LEU A 67 -5.36 7.28 20.92
C LEU A 67 -6.58 7.35 19.99
N HIS A 68 -6.99 6.22 19.43
CA HIS A 68 -8.17 6.11 18.60
C HIS A 68 -9.43 6.43 19.45
N LYS A 69 -10.18 7.48 19.07
CA LYS A 69 -11.49 7.80 19.66
C LYS A 69 -12.47 6.66 19.40
N ASP A 70 -13.57 6.53 20.13
CA ASP A 70 -14.52 5.42 19.94
C ASP A 70 -15.08 5.37 18.51
N TYR A 71 -14.54 4.50 17.64
CA TYR A 71 -15.19 4.23 16.36
C TYR A 71 -16.32 3.24 16.61
N PRO A 72 -17.46 3.39 15.90
CA PRO A 72 -18.47 2.36 15.89
C PRO A 72 -17.79 1.05 15.44
N ASN A 73 -17.82 0.03 16.30
CA ASN A 73 -17.45 -1.37 16.03
C ASN A 73 -16.00 -1.83 16.33
N ALA A 74 -15.25 -1.16 17.22
CA ALA A 74 -14.01 -1.72 17.78
C ALA A 74 -14.18 -3.11 18.43
N GLU A 75 -15.41 -3.45 18.85
CA GLU A 75 -15.73 -4.73 19.48
C GLU A 75 -15.86 -5.91 18.51
N ILE A 76 -16.09 -5.69 17.20
CA ILE A 76 -16.68 -6.78 16.41
C ILE A 76 -15.64 -7.82 15.94
N TRP A 77 -14.38 -7.50 15.60
CA TRP A 77 -13.51 -8.54 14.97
C TRP A 77 -12.00 -8.50 15.23
N PHE A 78 -11.52 -7.77 16.25
CA PHE A 78 -10.08 -7.55 16.39
C PHE A 78 -9.49 -7.83 17.78
N ARG A 79 -10.28 -8.21 18.78
CA ARG A 79 -9.72 -8.69 20.06
C ARG A 79 -9.19 -10.11 19.92
N TYR A 80 -7.91 -10.26 19.58
CA TYR A 80 -7.15 -11.43 19.99
C TYR A 80 -6.70 -11.20 21.45
N GLY A 81 -7.60 -11.45 22.40
CA GLY A 81 -7.36 -11.21 23.83
C GLY A 81 -7.45 -9.72 24.23
N GLU A 82 -6.56 -9.28 25.14
CA GLU A 82 -6.56 -7.91 25.70
C GLU A 82 -5.88 -6.85 24.81
N GLN A 83 -5.30 -7.25 23.67
CA GLN A 83 -4.57 -6.33 22.79
C GLN A 83 -5.52 -5.68 21.76
N VAL A 84 -5.44 -4.36 21.62
CA VAL A 84 -6.04 -3.62 20.50
C VAL A 84 -5.08 -3.77 19.31
N PRO A 85 -5.41 -4.54 18.26
CA PRO A 85 -4.48 -4.73 17.16
C PRO A 85 -4.35 -3.46 16.34
N GLN A 86 -3.14 -3.24 15.85
CA GLN A 86 -2.81 -2.15 14.93
C GLN A 86 -3.60 -2.32 13.62
N ARG A 87 -4.42 -1.34 13.27
CA ARG A 87 -5.17 -1.39 12.01
C ARG A 87 -4.31 -0.95 10.83
N GLN A 88 -4.62 -1.54 9.68
CA GLN A 88 -4.18 -1.08 8.38
C GLN A 88 -5.35 -0.33 7.73
N LEU A 89 -5.16 0.97 7.50
CA LEU A 89 -6.17 1.86 6.94
C LEU A 89 -5.89 2.04 5.45
N TYR A 90 -6.87 1.73 4.61
CA TYR A 90 -6.76 1.79 3.16
C TYR A 90 -7.56 2.96 2.59
N PHE A 91 -6.89 3.87 1.90
CA PHE A 91 -7.49 5.05 1.27
C PHE A 91 -7.44 4.90 -0.25
N PHE A 92 -8.61 4.85 -0.87
CA PHE A 92 -8.72 4.62 -2.31
C PHE A 92 -8.77 5.92 -3.09
N ASN A 93 -8.17 5.92 -4.28
CA ASN A 93 -8.16 7.06 -5.17
C ASN A 93 -9.56 7.31 -5.76
N ASN A 94 -10.04 8.55 -5.66
CA ASN A 94 -11.34 9.03 -6.17
C ASN A 94 -12.59 8.23 -5.77
N ARG A 95 -12.60 7.55 -4.61
CA ARG A 95 -13.81 6.85 -4.15
C ARG A 95 -13.77 6.50 -2.66
N HIS A 96 -14.95 6.26 -2.10
CA HIS A 96 -15.10 5.38 -0.93
C HIS A 96 -14.64 3.96 -1.28
N SER A 97 -14.23 3.21 -0.25
CA SER A 97 -13.91 1.79 -0.40
C SER A 97 -15.03 1.10 -1.20
N PRO A 98 -14.72 0.34 -2.27
CA PRO A 98 -15.73 -0.39 -3.04
C PRO A 98 -16.37 -1.50 -2.21
N PHE A 99 -15.75 -1.84 -1.09
CA PHE A 99 -16.34 -2.64 -0.05
C PHE A 99 -17.03 -1.66 0.91
N ASN A 100 -18.36 -1.70 1.01
CA ASN A 100 -19.13 -1.19 2.17
C ASN A 100 -18.80 -2.00 3.44
N ASP A 101 -17.53 -2.33 3.58
CA ASP A 101 -16.99 -3.08 4.67
C ASP A 101 -16.58 -2.08 5.72
N ILE A 102 -17.52 -1.88 6.64
CA ILE A 102 -17.34 -1.08 7.86
C ILE A 102 -16.05 -1.42 8.62
N ARG A 103 -15.45 -2.61 8.40
CA ARG A 103 -14.19 -3.05 9.05
C ARG A 103 -12.96 -2.27 8.61
N LEU A 104 -12.98 -1.66 7.43
CA LEU A 104 -11.85 -0.92 6.84
C LEU A 104 -12.16 0.57 6.69
N TYR A 105 -13.33 1.00 7.16
CA TYR A 105 -13.85 2.33 6.94
C TYR A 105 -13.33 3.28 8.03
N CYS A 106 -12.32 4.08 7.68
CA CYS A 106 -11.85 5.21 8.46
C CYS A 106 -11.90 6.44 7.55
N ASP A 107 -12.65 7.46 7.96
CA ASP A 107 -12.65 8.73 7.23
C ASP A 107 -11.30 9.42 7.44
N PHE A 108 -10.68 9.88 6.36
CA PHE A 108 -9.42 10.62 6.40
C PHE A 108 -9.66 12.07 6.86
N VAL A 109 -9.99 12.23 8.14
CA VAL A 109 -10.19 13.51 8.81
C VAL A 109 -9.20 13.67 9.95
N LYS A 110 -8.93 14.93 10.35
CA LYS A 110 -7.89 15.26 11.33
C LYS A 110 -8.00 14.43 12.60
N ASP A 111 -9.20 14.37 13.18
CA ASP A 111 -9.51 13.65 14.42
C ASP A 111 -9.21 12.15 14.37
N ASN A 112 -9.23 11.55 13.18
CA ASN A 112 -9.04 10.13 12.96
C ASN A 112 -7.58 9.78 12.65
N ILE A 113 -6.85 10.71 12.01
CA ILE A 113 -5.55 10.42 11.41
C ILE A 113 -4.39 11.06 12.19
N HIS A 114 -4.54 12.30 12.68
CA HIS A 114 -3.42 13.09 13.19
C HIS A 114 -2.71 12.41 14.36
N ASP A 115 -3.42 12.12 15.44
CA ASP A 115 -2.76 11.58 16.63
C ASP A 115 -2.58 10.06 16.57
N VAL A 116 -3.32 9.39 15.69
CA VAL A 116 -3.34 7.92 15.62
C VAL A 116 -2.35 7.38 14.60
N CYS A 117 -2.20 8.06 13.47
CA CYS A 117 -1.46 7.57 12.30
C CYS A 117 -0.32 8.50 11.87
N ILE A 118 -0.54 9.82 11.83
CA ILE A 118 0.41 10.80 11.28
C ILE A 118 0.48 12.06 12.15
N GLN A 119 1.57 12.22 12.89
CA GLN A 119 1.88 13.46 13.61
C GLN A 119 2.78 14.39 12.79
N ASP A 120 2.75 15.67 13.15
CA ASP A 120 3.62 16.68 12.55
C ASP A 120 5.10 16.32 12.75
N GLY A 121 5.89 16.43 11.69
CA GLY A 121 7.31 16.09 11.66
C GLY A 121 7.64 14.60 11.58
N GLU A 122 6.65 13.70 11.61
CA GLU A 122 6.91 12.26 11.51
C GLU A 122 7.55 11.86 10.19
N ARG A 123 8.23 10.70 10.21
CA ARG A 123 8.99 10.19 9.07
C ARG A 123 8.47 8.83 8.65
N PHE A 124 8.29 8.67 7.35
CA PHE A 124 7.80 7.47 6.72
C PHE A 124 8.73 7.05 5.57
N GLN A 125 8.87 5.76 5.35
CA GLN A 125 9.35 5.20 4.10
C GLN A 125 8.17 5.03 3.15
N LEU A 126 8.31 5.48 1.91
CA LEU A 126 7.35 5.17 0.86
C LEU A 126 7.64 3.79 0.30
N ARG A 127 6.78 2.82 0.61
CA ARG A 127 6.74 1.55 -0.11
C ARG A 127 5.77 1.69 -1.28
N PHE A 128 6.14 1.11 -2.42
CA PHE A 128 5.24 1.02 -3.57
C PHE A 128 5.05 -0.43 -4.01
N HIS A 129 3.86 -0.72 -4.51
CA HIS A 129 3.49 -2.03 -5.00
C HIS A 129 2.49 -2.00 -6.13
N VAL A 130 2.39 -3.08 -6.92
CA VAL A 130 1.43 -3.17 -8.02
C VAL A 130 0.49 -4.34 -7.82
N ARG A 131 -0.75 -4.13 -8.23
CA ARG A 131 -1.77 -5.17 -8.34
C ARG A 131 -2.67 -4.88 -9.53
N TYR A 132 -3.34 -5.90 -10.01
CA TYR A 132 -4.44 -5.69 -10.94
C TYR A 132 -5.66 -5.19 -10.19
N ASP A 133 -6.04 -3.93 -10.42
CA ASP A 133 -7.28 -3.37 -9.88
C ASP A 133 -8.44 -3.73 -10.79
N SER A 134 -9.18 -4.76 -10.38
CA SER A 134 -10.36 -5.26 -11.08
C SER A 134 -11.58 -4.35 -10.97
N MET A 135 -11.58 -3.45 -9.99
CA MET A 135 -12.79 -2.74 -9.58
C MET A 135 -12.96 -1.41 -10.30
N SER A 136 -11.91 -0.58 -10.34
CA SER A 136 -11.98 0.77 -10.94
C SER A 136 -11.18 0.87 -12.21
N LEU A 137 -9.89 0.57 -12.15
CA LEU A 137 -8.97 0.81 -13.26
C LEU A 137 -9.08 -0.26 -14.34
N LYS A 138 -9.50 -1.48 -13.97
CA LYS A 138 -9.54 -2.68 -14.83
C LYS A 138 -8.20 -2.91 -15.53
N ARG A 139 -7.10 -2.75 -14.79
CA ARG A 139 -5.71 -2.84 -15.26
C ARG A 139 -4.76 -2.97 -14.06
N ILE A 140 -3.47 -3.13 -14.32
CA ILE A 140 -2.43 -3.04 -13.30
C ILE A 140 -2.31 -1.57 -12.88
N GLY A 141 -2.54 -1.32 -11.58
CA GLY A 141 -2.34 -0.04 -10.93
C GLY A 141 -1.22 -0.11 -9.89
N ILE A 142 -0.88 1.04 -9.33
CA ILE A 142 0.09 1.16 -8.25
C ILE A 142 -0.59 1.52 -6.93
N ASP A 143 -0.13 0.92 -5.86
CA ASP A 143 -0.50 1.19 -4.49
C ASP A 143 0.74 1.64 -3.72
N TYR A 144 0.53 2.42 -2.67
CA TYR A 144 1.58 2.94 -1.81
C TYR A 144 1.33 2.59 -0.36
N ASP A 145 2.38 2.37 0.42
CA ASP A 145 2.29 2.27 1.86
C ASP A 145 3.19 3.34 2.48
N LEU A 146 2.63 4.10 3.42
CA LEU A 146 3.39 4.99 4.27
C LEU A 146 3.81 4.20 5.51
N VAL A 147 5.03 3.66 5.47
CA VAL A 147 5.57 2.81 6.54
C VAL A 147 6.34 3.69 7.53
N PRO A 148 5.98 3.74 8.82
CA PRO A 148 6.73 4.51 9.81
C PRO A 148 8.23 4.15 9.76
N GLU A 149 9.10 5.15 9.74
CA GLU A 149 10.55 4.93 9.65
C GLU A 149 11.09 4.11 10.84
N THR A 150 10.45 4.24 12.00
CA THR A 150 10.76 3.46 13.21
C THR A 150 10.52 1.96 13.05
N TRP A 151 9.79 1.53 12.02
CA TRP A 151 9.49 0.11 11.74
C TRP A 151 10.39 -0.45 10.64
N VAL A 152 11.31 0.36 10.11
CA VAL A 152 12.22 -0.05 9.05
C VAL A 152 13.60 -0.26 9.64
N GLU A 153 13.93 -1.53 9.83
CA GLU A 153 15.26 -1.96 10.23
C GLU A 153 16.20 -1.98 9.03
N GLU A 154 17.34 -1.30 9.14
CA GLU A 154 18.35 -1.28 8.10
C GLU A 154 18.91 -2.69 7.87
N GLY A 155 19.05 -3.10 6.61
CA GLY A 155 19.58 -4.44 6.30
C GLY A 155 18.52 -5.55 6.29
N VAL A 156 17.34 -5.33 6.89
CA VAL A 156 16.32 -6.37 7.09
C VAL A 156 15.14 -6.15 6.15
N CYS A 157 14.63 -7.25 5.57
CA CYS A 157 13.37 -7.24 4.84
C CYS A 157 12.27 -7.83 5.70
N THR A 158 11.20 -7.07 5.90
CA THR A 158 10.00 -7.45 6.64
C THR A 158 8.79 -7.49 5.69
N ASP A 159 7.66 -7.98 6.20
CA ASP A 159 6.38 -7.89 5.48
C ASP A 159 5.96 -6.44 5.20
N ALA A 160 6.39 -5.50 6.06
CA ALA A 160 6.07 -4.09 5.93
C ALA A 160 7.00 -3.37 4.94
N PHE A 161 8.30 -3.71 4.90
CA PHE A 161 9.26 -3.01 4.06
C PHE A 161 10.46 -3.88 3.68
N CYS A 162 10.93 -3.77 2.43
CA CYS A 162 12.16 -4.44 1.99
C CYS A 162 12.95 -3.56 1.03
N GLN A 163 14.13 -3.11 1.46
CA GLN A 163 15.01 -2.22 0.69
C GLN A 163 15.35 -2.72 -0.72
N HIS A 164 15.41 -4.04 -0.94
CA HIS A 164 15.73 -4.62 -2.25
C HIS A 164 14.63 -4.39 -3.31
N THR A 165 13.38 -4.19 -2.88
CA THR A 165 12.26 -3.88 -3.78
C THR A 165 11.98 -2.38 -3.86
N GLN A 166 12.70 -1.54 -3.12
CA GLN A 166 12.49 -0.08 -3.10
C GLN A 166 13.67 0.67 -3.75
N THR A 167 14.12 0.17 -4.91
CA THR A 167 15.26 0.73 -5.66
C THR A 167 14.80 1.54 -6.87
N LYS A 168 15.64 2.49 -7.34
CA LYS A 168 15.34 3.33 -8.51
C LYS A 168 15.07 2.48 -9.77
N SER A 169 15.84 1.40 -9.96
CA SER A 169 15.69 0.49 -11.11
C SER A 169 14.40 -0.33 -11.05
N TYR A 170 14.02 -0.83 -9.86
CA TYR A 170 12.76 -1.54 -9.68
C TYR A 170 11.57 -0.60 -9.85
N PHE A 171 11.62 0.60 -9.25
CA PHE A 171 10.59 1.62 -9.43
C PHE A 171 10.37 1.99 -10.89
N LYS A 172 11.46 2.16 -11.67
CA LYS A 172 11.35 2.43 -13.11
C LYS A 172 10.57 1.32 -13.84
N ARG A 173 10.86 0.05 -13.55
CA ARG A 173 10.12 -1.08 -14.15
C ARG A 173 8.65 -1.08 -13.77
N ILE A 174 8.34 -0.77 -12.51
CA ILE A 174 6.96 -0.62 -12.04
C ILE A 174 6.24 0.51 -12.79
N LYS A 175 6.89 1.66 -12.91
CA LYS A 175 6.38 2.82 -13.66
C LYS A 175 6.08 2.44 -15.10
N ASP A 176 7.03 1.82 -15.80
CA ASP A 176 6.87 1.39 -17.19
C ASP A 176 5.69 0.40 -17.32
N LEU A 177 5.56 -0.55 -16.39
CA LEU A 177 4.46 -1.52 -16.36
C LEU A 177 3.09 -0.87 -16.20
N VAL A 178 2.91 0.03 -15.22
CA VAL A 178 1.60 0.64 -14.94
C VAL A 178 1.18 1.61 -16.06
N THR A 179 2.14 2.29 -16.69
CA THR A 179 1.86 3.23 -17.79
C THR A 179 1.73 2.58 -19.16
N ASN A 180 2.04 1.29 -19.31
CA ASN A 180 1.95 0.60 -20.60
C ASN A 180 0.49 0.23 -20.93
N ASP A 181 -0.21 1.11 -21.64
CA ASP A 181 -1.62 0.93 -21.99
C ASP A 181 -1.86 -0.29 -22.90
N GLY A 182 -0.95 -0.57 -23.83
CA GLY A 182 -1.07 -1.71 -24.75
C GLY A 182 -0.96 -3.07 -24.05
N LEU A 183 0.04 -3.21 -23.18
CA LEU A 183 0.21 -4.42 -22.35
C LEU A 183 -0.95 -4.59 -21.38
N ASN A 184 -1.35 -3.52 -20.69
CA ASN A 184 -2.48 -3.57 -19.77
C ASN A 184 -3.77 -3.95 -20.50
N SER A 185 -4.02 -3.44 -21.70
CA SER A 185 -5.19 -3.83 -22.50
C SER A 185 -5.21 -5.33 -22.79
N GLN A 186 -4.08 -5.91 -23.20
CA GLN A 186 -3.97 -7.36 -23.46
C GLN A 186 -4.17 -8.21 -22.21
N ILE A 187 -3.56 -7.80 -21.09
CA ILE A 187 -3.72 -8.48 -19.80
C ILE A 187 -5.19 -8.39 -19.34
N SER A 188 -5.78 -7.20 -19.39
CA SER A 188 -7.16 -6.97 -18.94
C SER A 188 -8.19 -7.74 -19.76
N HIS A 189 -7.98 -7.84 -21.08
CA HIS A 189 -8.86 -8.63 -21.96
C HIS A 189 -8.94 -10.11 -21.54
N ARG A 190 -7.87 -10.66 -20.98
CA ARG A 190 -7.83 -12.05 -20.50
C ARG A 190 -8.30 -12.22 -19.06
N ILE A 191 -8.09 -11.21 -18.22
CA ILE A 191 -8.46 -11.27 -16.80
C ILE A 191 -9.94 -10.97 -16.58
N GLN A 192 -10.55 -10.06 -17.34
CA GLN A 192 -11.95 -9.67 -17.16
C GLN A 192 -12.93 -10.85 -17.27
N PRO A 193 -12.84 -11.75 -18.27
CA PRO A 193 -13.72 -12.91 -18.35
C PRO A 193 -13.59 -13.86 -17.15
N LEU A 194 -12.37 -14.02 -16.62
CA LEU A 194 -12.13 -14.84 -15.42
C LEU A 194 -12.83 -14.25 -14.19
N GLN A 195 -12.88 -12.92 -14.08
CA GLN A 195 -13.53 -12.22 -12.97
C GLN A 195 -15.06 -12.26 -13.07
N GLU A 196 -15.60 -12.15 -14.28
CA GLU A 196 -17.05 -12.29 -14.51
C GLU A 196 -17.52 -13.70 -14.14
N ASN A 197 -16.76 -14.73 -14.54
CA ASN A 197 -17.04 -16.11 -14.14
C ASN A 197 -16.92 -16.32 -12.63
N MET A 198 -15.97 -15.67 -11.95
CA MET A 198 -15.82 -15.75 -10.49
C MET A 198 -17.00 -15.11 -9.74
N ARG A 199 -17.49 -13.95 -10.20
CA ARG A 199 -18.69 -13.34 -9.60
C ARG A 199 -19.90 -14.26 -9.67
N GLN A 200 -19.91 -15.19 -10.62
CA GLN A 200 -20.97 -16.17 -10.82
C GLN A 200 -20.69 -17.50 -10.09
N ASN A 201 -19.42 -17.89 -9.94
CA ASN A 201 -19.00 -19.15 -9.35
C ASN A 201 -17.85 -18.88 -8.36
N ALA A 202 -18.04 -19.16 -7.07
CA ALA A 202 -17.04 -19.00 -6.02
C ALA A 202 -15.89 -20.03 -6.10
N ASP A 203 -15.31 -20.19 -7.28
CA ASP A 203 -14.16 -21.06 -7.54
C ASP A 203 -12.89 -20.39 -7.00
N ILE A 204 -12.01 -21.17 -6.36
CA ILE A 204 -10.73 -20.73 -5.79
C ILE A 204 -9.63 -20.76 -6.86
N HIS A 205 -9.85 -21.38 -8.02
CA HIS A 205 -8.82 -21.58 -9.06
C HIS A 205 -8.51 -20.36 -9.94
N TRP A 206 -9.35 -19.32 -9.94
CA TRP A 206 -9.13 -18.10 -10.76
C TRP A 206 -7.79 -17.41 -10.48
N PHE A 207 -7.31 -17.42 -9.22
CA PHE A 207 -6.03 -16.80 -8.87
C PHE A 207 -4.88 -17.52 -9.58
N MET A 208 -4.95 -18.85 -9.72
CA MET A 208 -3.96 -19.63 -10.45
C MET A 208 -3.98 -19.31 -11.94
N GLU A 209 -5.16 -19.10 -12.53
CA GLU A 209 -5.29 -18.69 -13.94
C GLU A 209 -4.74 -17.28 -14.17
N MET A 210 -5.02 -16.33 -13.26
CA MET A 210 -4.41 -15.00 -13.32
C MET A 210 -2.88 -15.06 -13.22
N GLU A 211 -2.33 -15.92 -12.37
CA GLU A 211 -0.89 -16.13 -12.30
C GLU A 211 -0.29 -16.70 -13.60
N LYS A 212 -1.01 -17.59 -14.30
CA LYS A 212 -0.57 -18.09 -15.62
C LYS A 212 -0.49 -16.94 -16.62
N ILE A 213 -1.52 -16.08 -16.67
CA ILE A 213 -1.52 -14.88 -17.51
C ILE A 213 -0.31 -14.00 -17.17
N TYR A 214 -0.06 -13.74 -15.89
CA TYR A 214 1.09 -12.92 -15.48
C TYR A 214 2.44 -13.53 -15.85
N ARG A 215 2.57 -14.87 -15.85
CA ARG A 215 3.77 -15.56 -16.33
C ARG A 215 3.96 -15.41 -17.82
N GLU A 216 2.90 -15.58 -18.61
CA GLU A 216 2.96 -15.45 -20.07
C GLU A 216 3.38 -14.04 -20.51
N PHE A 217 2.97 -13.00 -19.76
CA PHE A 217 3.40 -11.63 -19.99
C PHE A 217 4.70 -11.24 -19.24
N ASN A 218 5.32 -12.18 -18.50
CA ASN A 218 6.52 -11.95 -17.70
C ASN A 218 6.41 -10.77 -16.71
N VAL A 219 5.26 -10.64 -16.04
CA VAL A 219 4.98 -9.59 -15.04
C VAL A 219 4.69 -10.15 -13.64
N GLN A 220 4.70 -11.48 -13.46
CA GLN A 220 4.38 -12.12 -12.18
C GLN A 220 5.30 -11.64 -11.05
N GLN A 221 6.58 -11.44 -11.31
CA GLN A 221 7.59 -10.97 -10.37
C GLN A 221 7.37 -9.53 -9.88
N CYS A 222 6.58 -8.74 -10.61
CA CYS A 222 6.17 -7.40 -10.18
C CYS A 222 4.90 -7.45 -9.32
N LEU A 223 4.00 -8.39 -9.62
CA LEU A 223 2.66 -8.49 -9.01
C LEU A 223 2.64 -9.38 -7.76
N ARG A 224 3.54 -10.35 -7.65
CA ARG A 224 3.80 -11.04 -6.38
C ARG A 224 4.67 -10.13 -5.54
N PHE A 225 4.03 -9.44 -4.60
CA PHE A 225 4.70 -8.65 -3.56
C PHE A 225 5.51 -9.47 -2.56
N TYR A 226 5.52 -10.77 -2.76
CA TYR A 226 6.28 -11.70 -1.98
C TYR A 226 7.71 -11.70 -2.53
N CYS A 227 8.60 -10.97 -1.87
CA CYS A 227 9.79 -11.66 -1.38
C CYS A 227 9.28 -13.02 -0.88
N HIS A 228 9.88 -14.15 -1.26
CA HIS A 228 9.30 -15.49 -1.11
C HIS A 228 8.64 -15.85 0.26
N LEU A 229 8.69 -15.01 1.29
CA LEU A 229 7.99 -14.99 2.58
C LEU A 229 6.70 -15.80 2.73
N ILE A 230 5.75 -15.86 1.79
CA ILE A 230 4.58 -16.75 1.96
C ILE A 230 4.90 -18.23 1.69
N ASN A 231 5.83 -18.55 0.78
CA ASN A 231 6.43 -19.90 0.76
C ASN A 231 7.34 -20.14 1.97
N TRP A 232 7.71 -19.10 2.73
CA TRP A 232 8.48 -19.22 3.97
C TRP A 232 7.59 -19.36 5.21
N HIS A 233 6.39 -18.78 5.24
CA HIS A 233 5.39 -19.01 6.30
C HIS A 233 4.90 -20.47 6.34
N ALA A 234 4.90 -21.16 5.20
CA ALA A 234 4.71 -22.60 5.16
C ALA A 234 5.86 -23.41 5.80
N ARG A 235 6.98 -22.76 6.17
CA ARG A 235 8.15 -23.33 6.85
C ARG A 235 8.41 -22.75 8.25
N ILE A 236 7.52 -21.91 8.81
CA ILE A 236 7.61 -21.42 10.20
C ILE A 236 7.11 -22.50 11.17
N TYR A 237 7.70 -23.68 11.04
CA TYR A 237 7.73 -24.70 12.08
C TYR A 237 9.16 -25.10 12.46
N ASP A 238 10.18 -24.59 11.77
CA ASP A 238 11.57 -24.85 12.13
C ASP A 238 12.19 -23.59 12.74
N GLU A 239 12.59 -23.76 14.00
CA GLU A 239 13.24 -22.80 14.88
C GLU A 239 14.54 -22.25 14.26
N ASP A 240 14.90 -21.02 14.62
CA ASP A 240 16.07 -20.24 14.16
C ASP A 240 15.84 -19.32 12.94
N GLY A 241 15.00 -18.30 13.16
CA GLY A 241 14.64 -17.24 12.21
C GLY A 241 15.73 -16.21 11.87
N VAL A 242 16.88 -16.66 11.35
CA VAL A 242 17.81 -15.78 10.61
C VAL A 242 18.00 -16.33 9.20
N VAL A 243 17.60 -15.54 8.20
CA VAL A 243 17.56 -15.98 6.81
C VAL A 243 18.43 -15.10 5.93
N ILE A 244 19.41 -15.72 5.28
CA ILE A 244 20.28 -15.10 4.28
C ILE A 244 19.55 -15.08 2.92
N ILE A 245 19.38 -13.88 2.36
CA ILE A 245 18.73 -13.65 1.06
C ILE A 245 19.59 -14.25 -0.07
N ASN A 246 19.02 -15.15 -0.88
CA ASN A 246 19.67 -15.59 -2.12
C ASN A 246 19.46 -14.55 -3.23
N ILE A 247 20.44 -13.66 -3.35
CA ILE A 247 20.51 -12.55 -4.31
C ILE A 247 20.42 -13.05 -5.77
N GLU A 248 20.79 -14.29 -6.07
CA GLU A 248 20.83 -14.79 -7.46
C GLU A 248 19.45 -14.87 -8.14
N GLN A 249 18.36 -15.03 -7.40
CA GLN A 249 17.01 -15.03 -7.98
C GLN A 249 16.55 -13.63 -8.40
N TYR A 250 17.08 -12.57 -7.77
CA TYR A 250 16.89 -11.19 -8.22
C TYR A 250 17.79 -10.82 -9.40
N LEU A 251 18.95 -11.50 -9.52
CA LEU A 251 19.96 -11.22 -10.56
C LEU A 251 19.87 -12.10 -11.81
N ARG A 252 19.05 -13.15 -11.83
CA ARG A 252 18.76 -13.92 -13.06
C ARG A 252 17.78 -13.18 -13.96
N MET A 253 18.18 -12.00 -14.43
CA MET A 253 17.64 -11.40 -15.65
C MET A 253 18.82 -11.02 -16.53
N ARG A 254 19.42 -12.04 -17.15
CA ARG A 254 20.41 -11.90 -18.21
C ARG A 254 19.71 -11.33 -19.46
N GLY A 255 20.41 -10.39 -20.11
CA GLY A 255 20.51 -10.25 -21.57
C GLY A 255 19.23 -9.93 -22.32
#